data_AF-A0A0K8Q802-F1
#
_entry.id   AF-A0A0K8Q802-F1
#
_cell.length_a   1.000
_cell.length_b   1.000
_cell.length_c   1.000
_cell.angle_alpha   90.00
_cell.angle_beta   90.00
_cell.angle_gamma   90.00
#
_symmetry.space_group_name_H-M   'P 1'
#
loop_
_entity.id
_entity.type
_entity.pdbx_description
1 polymer ?
#
loop_
_entity_poly.entity_id
_entity_poly.type
_entity_poly.pdbx_seq_one_letter_code
_entity_poly.pdbx_strand_id
1 'polypeptide(L)'
;MVELPSDLAFEFEISNEGPAPARLAVDYVVHYMKANGSQSEKVFKLAAITLDPLETRLVAKRHAFRQMTTRVHHAGRHGLELQINGVRYGYTEFLVEL
;
A
#
# COMPACT_ATOMS: atom_id res chain seq x y z
N MET A 1 3.28 11.11 -9.14
CA MET A 1 4.53 10.79 -9.85
C MET A 1 5.59 10.53 -8.79
N VAL A 2 6.46 9.55 -8.99
CA VAL A 2 7.56 9.19 -8.07
C VAL A 2 8.83 9.08 -8.89
N GLU A 3 9.78 9.97 -8.65
CA GLU A 3 11.11 9.94 -9.27
C GLU A 3 12.09 9.20 -8.36
N LEU A 4 12.87 8.26 -8.89
CA LEU A 4 13.83 7.50 -8.09
C LEU A 4 15.14 8.28 -7.87
N PRO A 5 15.79 8.15 -6.70
CA PRO A 5 15.30 7.51 -5.49
C PRO A 5 14.36 8.44 -4.70
N SER A 6 13.26 7.90 -4.17
CA SER A 6 12.31 8.66 -3.34
C SER A 6 11.57 7.76 -2.33
N ASP A 7 10.82 8.37 -1.42
CA ASP A 7 9.89 7.69 -0.53
C ASP A 7 8.46 8.00 -0.96
N LEU A 8 7.70 6.96 -1.31
CA LEU A 8 6.26 7.08 -1.51
C LEU A 8 5.59 7.16 -0.14
N ALA A 9 5.08 8.35 0.22
CA ALA A 9 4.25 8.56 1.39
C ALA A 9 2.77 8.35 1.05
N PHE A 10 2.06 7.62 1.90
CA PHE A 10 0.62 7.39 1.78
C PHE A 10 -0.01 7.16 3.14
N GLU A 11 -1.32 7.36 3.21
CA GLU A 11 -2.13 7.12 4.39
C GLU A 11 -3.47 6.51 4.00
N PHE A 12 -4.05 5.79 4.95
CA PHE A 12 -5.39 5.26 4.86
C PHE A 12 -6.18 5.67 6.09
N GLU A 13 -7.40 6.13 5.88
CA GLU A 13 -8.39 6.28 6.94
C GLU A 13 -9.23 5.00 6.98
N ILE A 14 -9.28 4.34 8.14
CA ILE A 14 -9.99 3.08 8.33
C ILE A 14 -11.01 3.28 9.43
N SER A 15 -12.28 3.07 9.10
CA SER A 15 -13.41 3.21 10.02
C SER A 15 -14.07 1.87 10.31
N ASN A 16 -14.41 1.64 11.58
CA ASN A 16 -15.26 0.54 11.98
C ASN A 16 -16.72 1.00 12.04
N GLU A 17 -17.49 0.72 10.99
CA GLU A 17 -18.93 1.04 10.94
C GLU A 17 -19.81 0.00 11.69
N GLY A 18 -19.18 -1.02 12.27
CA GLY A 18 -19.88 -2.09 12.98
C GLY A 18 -20.18 -1.76 14.45
N PRO A 19 -21.07 -2.54 15.10
CA PRO A 19 -21.46 -2.34 16.49
C PRO A 19 -20.51 -2.99 17.51
N ALA A 20 -19.44 -3.67 17.07
CA ALA A 20 -18.50 -4.38 17.94
C ALA A 20 -17.04 -4.06 17.57
N PRO A 21 -16.09 -4.17 18.52
CA PRO A 21 -14.67 -3.98 18.22
C PRO A 21 -14.18 -4.93 17.13
N ALA A 22 -13.42 -4.40 16.18
CA ALA A 22 -12.88 -5.14 15.05
C ALA A 22 -11.35 -5.25 15.14
N ARG A 23 -10.82 -6.47 15.08
CA ARG A 23 -9.37 -6.73 15.01
C ARG A 23 -8.94 -6.80 13.55
N LEU A 24 -8.00 -5.96 13.17
CA LEU A 24 -7.58 -5.75 11.78
C LEU A 24 -6.08 -6.00 11.63
N ALA A 25 -5.74 -6.96 10.76
CA ALA A 25 -4.42 -7.04 10.14
C ALA A 25 -4.43 -6.16 8.90
N VAL A 26 -3.73 -5.02 8.98
CA VAL A 26 -3.66 -4.02 7.92
C VAL A 26 -2.35 -4.22 7.16
N ASP A 27 -2.47 -4.47 5.87
CA ASP A 27 -1.41 -4.64 4.90
C ASP A 27 -1.60 -3.63 3.75
N TYR A 28 -0.57 -3.41 2.94
CA TYR A 28 -0.69 -2.71 1.66
C TYR A 28 0.02 -3.50 0.56
N VAL A 29 -0.47 -3.33 -0.66
CA VAL A 29 0.05 -3.95 -1.86
C VAL A 29 0.68 -2.89 -2.71
N VAL A 30 1.90 -3.15 -3.17
CA VAL A 30 2.46 -2.40 -4.28
C VAL A 30 2.47 -3.30 -5.50
N HIS A 31 1.81 -2.82 -6.55
CA HIS A 31 1.74 -3.41 -7.88
C HIS A 31 2.89 -2.83 -8.72
N TYR A 32 3.98 -3.58 -8.84
CA TYR A 32 5.19 -3.10 -9.52
C TYR A 32 5.15 -3.38 -11.01
N MET A 33 5.51 -2.39 -11.81
CA MET A 33 5.78 -2.60 -13.23
C MET A 33 6.99 -3.54 -13.42
N LYS A 34 6.84 -4.56 -14.27
CA LYS A 34 7.94 -5.43 -14.73
C LYS A 34 8.45 -5.00 -16.09
N ALA A 35 9.64 -5.48 -16.46
CA ALA A 35 10.26 -5.24 -17.78
C ALA A 35 9.34 -5.56 -18.98
N ASN A 36 8.44 -6.53 -18.86
CA ASN A 36 7.53 -6.94 -19.93
C ASN A 36 6.20 -6.16 -19.97
N GLY A 37 6.09 -5.06 -19.22
CA GLY A 37 4.89 -4.22 -19.17
C GLY A 37 3.74 -4.75 -18.32
N SER A 38 3.86 -5.94 -17.73
CA SER A 38 2.87 -6.45 -16.77
C SER A 38 3.23 -6.08 -15.33
N GLN A 39 2.25 -6.08 -14.43
CA GLN A 39 2.48 -5.78 -13.03
C GLN A 39 2.71 -7.06 -12.19
N SER A 40 3.42 -6.92 -11.07
CA SER A 40 3.53 -7.95 -10.04
C SER A 40 3.23 -7.39 -8.66
N GLU A 41 2.45 -8.15 -7.90
CA GLU A 41 2.06 -7.75 -6.55
C GLU A 41 3.16 -8.06 -5.53
N LYS A 42 3.31 -7.14 -4.57
CA LYS A 42 4.00 -7.43 -3.32
C LYS A 42 3.21 -6.85 -2.16
N VAL A 43 2.82 -7.74 -1.26
CA VAL A 43 2.15 -7.40 -0.01
C VAL A 43 3.20 -7.06 1.05
N PHE A 44 2.94 -6.00 1.80
CA PHE A 44 3.75 -5.52 2.91
C PHE A 44 2.88 -5.35 4.15
N LYS A 45 3.44 -5.64 5.32
CA LYS A 45 2.79 -5.38 6.61
C LYS A 45 2.72 -3.87 6.87
N LEU A 46 1.56 -3.39 7.33
CA LEU A 46 1.38 -2.01 7.77
C LEU A 46 1.20 -1.93 9.28
N ALA A 47 0.14 -2.55 9.82
CA ALA A 47 -0.18 -2.49 11.24
C ALA A 47 -1.09 -3.66 11.66
N ALA A 48 -1.13 -3.95 12.96
CA ALA A 48 -2.19 -4.73 13.58
C ALA A 48 -2.90 -3.82 14.59
N ILE A 49 -4.19 -3.56 14.36
CA ILE A 49 -4.97 -2.61 15.15
C ILE A 49 -6.30 -3.24 15.58
N THR A 50 -6.82 -2.78 16.71
CA THR A 50 -8.23 -2.96 17.07
C THR A 50 -8.90 -1.60 16.94
N LEU A 51 -10.06 -1.56 16.27
CA LEU A 51 -10.93 -0.40 16.21
C LEU A 51 -12.21 -0.68 16.99
N ASP A 52 -12.54 0.17 17.96
CA ASP A 52 -13.83 0.10 18.66
C ASP A 52 -14.99 0.48 17.73
N PRO A 53 -16.25 0.22 18.11
CA PRO A 53 -17.41 0.62 17.30
C PRO A 53 -17.37 2.11 16.96
N LEU A 54 -17.58 2.45 15.69
CA LEU A 54 -17.55 3.81 15.14
C LEU A 54 -16.18 4.51 15.23
N GLU A 55 -15.14 3.81 15.67
CA GLU A 55 -13.79 4.37 15.68
C GLU A 55 -13.26 4.49 14.25
N THR A 56 -12.59 5.61 13.98
CA THR A 56 -11.82 5.84 12.77
C THR A 56 -10.37 6.07 13.13
N ARG A 57 -9.45 5.46 12.38
CA ARG A 57 -8.01 5.61 12.59
C ARG A 57 -7.29 5.87 11.29
N LEU A 58 -6.42 6.87 11.31
CA LEU A 58 -5.49 7.17 10.22
C LEU A 58 -4.21 6.34 10.40
N VAL A 59 -3.80 5.66 9.32
CA VAL A 59 -2.59 4.83 9.29
C VAL A 59 -1.71 5.29 8.14
N ALA A 60 -0.56 5.89 8.47
CA ALA A 60 0.37 6.44 7.49
C ALA A 60 1.63 5.56 7.31
N LYS A 61 2.24 5.60 6.13
CA LYS A 61 3.47 4.88 5.79
C LYS A 61 4.32 5.66 4.79
N ARG A 62 5.63 5.46 4.90
CA ARG A 62 6.59 5.75 3.83
C ARG A 62 7.18 4.44 3.30
N HIS A 63 7.13 4.26 1.98
CA HIS A 63 7.70 3.12 1.28
C HIS A 63 8.84 3.58 0.37
N ALA A 64 10.04 3.07 0.61
CA ALA A 64 11.21 3.45 -0.16
C ALA A 64 11.13 2.89 -1.59
N PHE A 65 11.10 3.80 -2.57
CA PHE A 65 11.26 3.53 -3.99
C PHE A 65 12.69 3.92 -4.39
N ARG A 66 13.59 2.94 -4.34
CA ARG A 66 14.99 3.08 -4.74
C ARG A 66 15.47 1.75 -5.30
N GLN A 67 16.43 1.79 -6.22
CA GLN A 67 17.03 0.57 -6.74
C GLN A 67 17.65 -0.23 -5.59
N MET A 68 17.22 -1.47 -5.44
CA MET A 68 17.78 -2.42 -4.49
C MET A 68 18.41 -3.57 -5.27
N THR A 69 19.46 -4.18 -4.73
CA THR A 69 20.13 -5.34 -5.36
C THR A 69 19.19 -6.51 -5.65
N THR A 70 18.10 -6.61 -4.88
CA THR A 70 17.07 -7.65 -5.00
C THR A 70 15.81 -7.20 -5.74
N ARG A 71 15.70 -5.93 -6.13
CA ARG A 71 14.51 -5.39 -6.79
C ARG A 71 14.82 -4.26 -7.75
N VAL A 72 14.78 -4.60 -9.03
CA VAL A 72 14.84 -3.62 -10.12
C VAL A 72 13.48 -2.96 -10.26
N HIS A 73 13.45 -1.63 -10.15
CA HIS A 73 12.26 -0.86 -10.49
C HIS A 73 12.28 -0.56 -11.99
N HIS A 74 11.10 -0.59 -12.61
CA HIS A 74 10.90 -0.20 -13.99
C HIS A 74 10.02 1.06 -14.04
N ALA A 75 10.35 1.98 -14.94
CA ALA A 75 9.51 3.13 -15.21
C ALA A 75 8.11 2.69 -15.67
N GLY A 76 7.12 3.54 -15.43
CA GLY A 76 5.74 3.31 -15.88
C GLY A 76 4.73 3.29 -14.74
N ARG A 77 3.59 2.65 -14.98
CA ARG A 77 2.43 2.66 -14.08
C ARG A 77 2.54 1.59 -13.01
N HIS A 78 2.61 2.02 -11.76
CA HIS A 78 2.54 1.18 -10.56
C HIS A 78 1.20 1.42 -9.86
N GLY A 79 0.85 0.55 -8.92
CA GLY A 79 -0.38 0.65 -8.14
C GLY A 79 -0.13 0.48 -6.65
N LEU A 80 -0.97 1.11 -5.84
CA LEU A 80 -1.04 0.97 -4.40
C LEU A 80 -2.47 0.58 -4.02
N GLU A 81 -2.61 -0.39 -3.13
CA GLU A 81 -3.90 -0.89 -2.67
C GLU A 81 -3.83 -1.27 -1.20
N LEU A 82 -4.91 -1.04 -0.46
CA LEU A 82 -5.04 -1.45 0.93
C LEU A 82 -5.51 -2.91 1.00
N GLN A 83 -5.01 -3.66 1.96
CA GLN A 83 -5.54 -5.00 2.28
C GLN A 83 -5.79 -5.11 3.77
N ILE A 84 -7.04 -5.39 4.16
CA ILE A 84 -7.41 -5.61 5.56
C ILE A 84 -7.91 -7.05 5.70
N ASN A 85 -7.31 -7.82 6.62
CA ASN A 85 -7.67 -9.22 6.87
C ASN A 85 -7.72 -10.09 5.59
N GLY A 86 -6.86 -9.80 4.61
CA GLY A 86 -6.79 -10.50 3.33
C GLY A 86 -7.74 -9.96 2.24
N VAL A 87 -8.64 -9.03 2.56
CA VAL A 87 -9.57 -8.42 1.61
C VAL A 87 -8.99 -7.11 1.06
N ARG A 88 -9.14 -6.88 -0.24
CA ARG A 88 -8.62 -5.71 -0.97
C ARG A 88 -9.57 -4.51 -0.89
N TYR A 89 -9.01 -3.31 -0.73
CA TYR A 89 -9.75 -2.06 -0.63
C TYR A 89 -9.02 -0.92 -1.34
N GLY A 90 -9.73 -0.24 -2.24
CA GLY A 90 -9.22 0.90 -2.98
C GLY A 90 -8.02 0.55 -3.89
N TYR A 91 -7.86 1.29 -4.96
CA TYR A 91 -6.69 1.14 -5.82
C TYR A 91 -6.30 2.50 -6.35
N THR A 92 -5.03 2.85 -6.21
CA THR A 92 -4.49 4.12 -6.67
C THR A 92 -3.27 3.88 -7.53
N GLU A 93 -3.28 4.46 -8.72
CA GLU A 93 -2.17 4.36 -9.65
C GLU A 93 -1.20 5.53 -9.47
N PHE A 94 0.08 5.25 -9.68
CA PHE A 94 1.10 6.27 -9.74
C PHE A 94 2.13 5.93 -10.81
N LEU A 95 2.67 6.98 -11.44
CA LEU A 95 3.78 6.84 -12.37
C LEU A 95 5.10 6.86 -11.62
N VAL A 96 5.99 5.95 -12.00
CA VAL A 96 7.38 5.90 -11.57
C VAL A 96 8.27 6.29 -12.73
N GLU A 97 9.20 7.21 -12.46
CA GLU A 97 10.28 7.61 -13.36
C GLU A 97 11.62 7.25 -12.72
N LEU A 98 12.60 6.85 -13.54
CA LEU A 98 13.87 6.26 -13.10
C LEU A 98 14.98 7.31 -12.96
#